data_AF-R5VRE8-F1
#
_entry.id   AF-R5VRE8-F1
#
_cell.length_a   1.000
_cell.length_b   1.000
_cell.length_c   1.000
_cell.angle_alpha   90.00
_cell.angle_beta   90.00
_cell.angle_gamma   90.00
#
_symmetry.space_group_name_H-M   'P 1'
#
loop_
_entity.id
_entity.type
_entity.pdbx_description
1 polymer ?
#
loop_
_entity_poly.entity_id
_entity_poly.type
_entity_poly.pdbx_seq_one_letter_code
_entity_poly.pdbx_strand_id
1 'polypeptide(L)'
;MKKLKFSAACLILSGSIICSSCIGSFGLWSSLKDWNNNIGNKFVNEIVFLAFHIVPVYEVAYLADVIVLNSIEFWSGSNPLADVGSVKTVKGESGEYLVQTNEDGYTITKKGEENKPLTLIYDKEKNTWNASAEGQTFELITMNEDGTITFKQQDGTPVTVSPDLQGMISARQANSQSMFASR
;
A
#
# COMPACT_ATOMS: atom_id res chain seq x y z
N MET A 1 7.73 -8.49 -43.19
CA MET A 1 8.37 -8.09 -41.91
C MET A 1 7.93 -6.74 -41.34
N LYS A 2 7.60 -5.70 -42.14
CA LYS A 2 7.19 -4.38 -41.58
C LYS A 2 5.79 -4.37 -40.91
N LYS A 3 4.81 -5.13 -41.44
CA LYS A 3 3.44 -5.20 -40.88
C LYS A 3 3.32 -5.97 -39.55
N LEU A 4 4.12 -7.03 -39.37
CA LEU A 4 4.18 -7.78 -38.10
C LEU A 4 4.79 -6.96 -36.95
N LYS A 5 5.80 -6.13 -37.24
CA LYS A 5 6.41 -5.22 -36.26
C LYS A 5 5.44 -4.11 -35.82
N PHE A 6 4.63 -3.60 -36.75
CA PHE A 6 3.58 -2.62 -36.44
C PHE A 6 2.44 -3.24 -35.62
N SER A 7 2.04 -4.48 -35.91
CA SER A 7 0.99 -5.17 -35.16
C SER A 7 1.42 -5.50 -33.72
N ALA A 8 2.68 -5.86 -33.50
CA ALA A 8 3.24 -6.06 -32.16
C ALA A 8 3.32 -4.73 -31.37
N ALA A 9 3.77 -3.65 -32.02
CA ALA A 9 3.79 -2.33 -31.41
C ALA A 9 2.39 -1.85 -31.02
N CYS A 10 1.39 -2.05 -31.88
CA CYS A 10 0.00 -1.72 -31.56
C CYS A 10 -0.59 -2.61 -30.44
N LEU A 11 -0.26 -3.90 -30.36
CA LEU A 11 -0.66 -4.76 -29.24
C LEU A 11 -0.04 -4.30 -27.91
N ILE A 12 1.23 -3.88 -27.91
CA ILE A 12 1.92 -3.35 -26.72
C ILE A 12 1.31 -2.01 -26.29
N LEU A 13 1.01 -1.12 -27.26
CA LEU A 13 0.37 0.19 -27.01
C LEU A 13 -1.10 0.06 -26.58
N SER A 14 -1.86 -0.87 -27.16
CA SER A 14 -3.24 -1.13 -26.75
C SER A 14 -3.32 -1.79 -25.37
N GLY A 15 -2.36 -2.66 -25.02
CA GLY A 15 -2.26 -3.21 -23.68
C GLY A 15 -1.96 -2.16 -22.61
N SER A 16 -1.14 -1.14 -22.93
CA SER A 16 -0.76 -0.11 -21.97
C SER A 16 -1.88 0.87 -21.61
N ILE A 17 -2.91 1.00 -22.46
CA ILE A 17 -4.09 1.85 -22.19
C ILE A 17 -5.10 1.14 -21.26
N ILE A 18 -5.17 -0.20 -21.30
CA ILE A 18 -6.07 -0.98 -20.44
C ILE A 18 -5.46 -1.16 -19.03
N CYS A 19 -4.14 -1.00 -18.88
CA CYS A 19 -3.42 -1.08 -17.61
C CYS A 19 -3.32 0.26 -16.85
N SER A 20 -4.13 1.25 -17.20
CA SER A 20 -4.09 2.61 -16.60
C SER A 20 -4.43 2.67 -15.11
N SER A 21 -4.88 1.57 -14.50
CA SER A 21 -5.31 1.57 -13.10
C SER A 21 -4.50 0.71 -12.14
N CYS A 22 -3.58 -0.17 -12.57
CA CYS A 22 -2.64 -0.88 -11.68
C CYS A 22 -1.50 -1.49 -12.50
N ILE A 23 -0.29 -0.92 -12.45
CA ILE A 23 0.91 -1.75 -12.61
C ILE A 23 0.90 -2.67 -11.38
N GLY A 24 0.65 -3.96 -11.59
CA GLY A 24 0.58 -4.92 -10.49
C GLY A 24 1.91 -5.02 -9.75
N SER A 25 1.85 -5.48 -8.50
CA SER A 25 2.98 -5.44 -7.57
C SER A 25 4.13 -6.35 -8.00
N PHE A 26 5.35 -5.82 -8.07
CA PHE A 26 6.58 -6.61 -8.28
C PHE A 26 7.13 -7.17 -6.96
N GLY A 27 6.25 -7.78 -6.16
CA GLY A 27 6.56 -8.19 -4.79
C GLY A 27 7.63 -9.28 -4.70
N LEU A 28 7.59 -10.27 -5.59
CA LEU A 28 8.52 -11.40 -5.55
C LEU A 28 9.91 -10.97 -6.02
N TRP A 29 9.98 -10.27 -7.16
CA TRP A 29 11.24 -9.79 -7.72
C TRP A 29 11.92 -8.78 -6.81
N SER A 30 11.16 -7.84 -6.23
CA SER A 30 11.72 -6.86 -5.28
C SER A 30 12.24 -7.54 -4.02
N SER A 31 11.49 -8.49 -3.44
CA SER A 31 11.92 -9.26 -2.27
C SER A 31 13.18 -10.09 -2.56
N LEU A 32 13.26 -10.74 -3.72
CA LEU A 32 14.43 -11.51 -4.14
C LEU A 32 15.67 -10.62 -4.31
N LYS A 33 15.50 -9.46 -4.94
CA LYS A 33 16.56 -8.45 -5.09
C LYS A 33 17.02 -7.92 -3.73
N ASP A 34 16.08 -7.61 -2.84
CA ASP A 34 16.38 -7.06 -1.52
C ASP A 34 17.05 -8.10 -0.62
N TRP A 35 16.64 -9.36 -0.71
CA TRP A 35 17.34 -10.47 -0.09
C TRP A 35 18.79 -10.53 -0.57
N ASN A 36 19.03 -10.56 -1.89
CA ASN A 36 20.40 -10.60 -2.44
C ASN A 36 21.27 -9.44 -1.94
N ASN A 37 20.70 -8.23 -1.86
CA ASN A 37 21.44 -7.06 -1.34
C ASN A 37 21.83 -7.17 0.14
N ASN A 38 21.21 -8.05 0.92
CA ASN A 38 21.42 -8.19 2.36
C ASN A 38 22.17 -9.48 2.77
N ILE A 39 22.61 -10.34 1.84
CA ILE A 39 23.30 -11.60 2.17
C ILE A 39 24.70 -11.35 2.76
N GLY A 40 25.43 -10.36 2.25
CA GLY A 40 26.80 -10.11 2.68
C GLY A 40 27.38 -8.80 2.17
N ASN A 41 28.66 -8.83 1.81
CA ASN A 41 29.32 -7.67 1.23
C ASN A 41 29.03 -7.55 -0.28
N LYS A 42 29.33 -6.37 -0.84
CA LYS A 42 29.08 -6.07 -2.26
C LYS A 42 29.61 -7.12 -3.25
N PHE A 43 30.72 -7.79 -2.96
CA PHE A 43 31.30 -8.80 -3.85
C PHE A 43 30.50 -10.10 -3.83
N VAL A 44 30.02 -10.52 -2.65
CA VAL A 44 29.16 -11.69 -2.52
C VAL A 44 27.83 -11.45 -3.25
N ASN A 45 27.22 -10.28 -3.04
CA ASN A 45 25.96 -9.93 -3.68
C ASN A 45 26.08 -9.89 -5.22
N GLU A 46 27.21 -9.41 -5.76
CA GLU A 46 27.48 -9.38 -7.21
C GLU A 46 27.66 -10.79 -7.80
N ILE A 47 28.37 -11.69 -7.10
CA ILE A 47 28.53 -13.07 -7.55
C ILE A 47 27.18 -13.78 -7.62
N VAL A 48 26.34 -13.61 -6.59
CA VAL A 48 24.98 -14.15 -6.56
C VAL A 48 24.13 -13.52 -7.66
N PHE A 49 24.27 -12.21 -7.88
CA PHE A 49 23.58 -11.51 -8.96
C PHE A 49 23.90 -12.12 -10.33
N LEU A 50 25.19 -12.33 -10.64
CA LEU A 50 25.62 -12.97 -11.88
C LEU A 50 25.12 -14.41 -12.00
N ALA A 51 25.21 -15.20 -10.92
CA ALA A 51 24.72 -16.57 -10.90
C ALA A 51 23.21 -16.66 -11.20
N PHE A 52 22.42 -15.70 -10.69
CA PHE A 52 20.97 -15.63 -10.88
C PHE A 52 20.52 -15.04 -12.21
N HIS A 53 21.44 -14.51 -13.03
CA HIS A 53 21.19 -14.22 -14.44
C HIS A 53 21.63 -15.39 -15.34
N ILE A 54 22.64 -16.17 -14.92
CA ILE A 54 23.05 -17.38 -15.65
C ILE A 54 21.99 -18.48 -15.49
N VAL A 55 21.58 -18.75 -14.25
CA VAL A 55 20.39 -19.53 -13.94
C VAL A 55 19.28 -18.50 -13.77
N PRO A 56 18.28 -18.40 -14.66
CA PRO A 56 17.42 -17.22 -14.82
C PRO A 56 16.41 -17.04 -13.68
N VAL A 57 16.88 -16.86 -12.45
CA VAL A 57 16.06 -16.78 -11.24
C VAL A 57 15.35 -15.43 -11.19
N TYR A 58 16.04 -14.34 -11.53
CA TYR A 58 15.43 -13.00 -11.54
C TYR A 58 14.36 -12.86 -12.62
N GLU A 59 14.60 -13.41 -13.79
CA GLU A 59 13.68 -13.38 -14.92
C GLU A 59 12.43 -14.20 -14.64
N VAL A 60 12.58 -15.37 -13.99
CA VAL A 60 11.44 -16.18 -13.55
C VAL A 60 10.64 -15.46 -12.46
N ALA A 61 11.30 -14.86 -11.47
CA ALA A 61 10.61 -14.09 -10.42
C ALA A 61 9.83 -12.90 -11.01
N TYR A 62 10.45 -12.17 -11.94
CA TYR A 62 9.81 -11.07 -12.66
C TYR A 62 8.60 -11.54 -13.47
N LEU A 63 8.73 -12.65 -14.20
CA LEU A 63 7.63 -13.20 -15.00
C LEU A 63 6.48 -13.72 -14.11
N ALA A 64 6.80 -14.29 -12.95
CA ALA A 64 5.83 -14.74 -11.97
C ALA A 64 5.04 -13.56 -11.38
N ASP A 65 5.70 -12.44 -11.07
CA ASP A 65 4.99 -11.21 -10.68
C ASP A 65 4.02 -10.77 -11.79
N VAL A 66 4.52 -10.64 -13.03
CA VAL A 66 3.72 -10.12 -14.17
C VAL A 66 2.54 -11.01 -14.53
N ILE A 67 2.72 -12.33 -14.55
CA ILE A 67 1.72 -13.26 -15.06
C ILE A 67 0.87 -13.84 -13.94
N VAL A 68 1.49 -14.31 -12.86
CA VAL A 68 0.80 -15.12 -11.85
C VAL A 68 0.28 -14.23 -10.74
N LEU A 69 1.15 -13.46 -10.09
CA LEU A 69 0.79 -12.71 -8.89
C LEU A 69 -0.10 -11.52 -9.24
N ASN A 70 0.20 -10.79 -10.33
CA ASN A 70 -0.67 -9.73 -10.83
C ASN A 70 -2.03 -10.26 -11.29
N SER A 71 -2.11 -11.48 -11.84
CA SER A 71 -3.41 -12.08 -12.18
C SER A 71 -4.20 -12.43 -10.93
N ILE A 72 -3.55 -13.01 -9.91
CA ILE A 72 -4.20 -13.32 -8.63
C ILE A 72 -4.67 -12.02 -7.96
N GLU A 73 -3.83 -10.99 -7.89
CA GLU A 73 -4.16 -9.69 -7.30
C GLU A 73 -5.32 -9.02 -8.05
N PHE A 74 -5.35 -9.10 -9.38
CA PHE A 74 -6.45 -8.55 -10.18
C PHE A 74 -7.79 -9.25 -9.90
N TRP A 75 -7.82 -10.58 -9.87
CA TRP A 75 -9.07 -11.33 -9.69
C TRP A 75 -9.54 -11.43 -8.24
N SER A 76 -8.60 -11.55 -7.29
CA SER A 76 -8.91 -11.61 -5.86
C SER A 76 -9.07 -10.23 -5.23
N GLY A 77 -8.44 -9.21 -5.82
CA GLY A 77 -8.37 -7.88 -5.25
C GLY A 77 -7.52 -7.78 -3.97
N SER A 78 -6.65 -8.76 -3.71
CA SER A 78 -5.72 -8.81 -2.58
C SER A 78 -4.34 -9.28 -3.05
N ASN A 79 -3.27 -8.67 -2.55
CA ASN A 79 -1.91 -9.06 -2.91
C ASN A 79 -1.54 -10.39 -2.20
N PRO A 80 -1.24 -11.48 -2.93
CA PRO A 80 -0.89 -12.77 -2.34
C PRO A 80 0.45 -12.77 -1.59
N LEU A 81 1.29 -11.76 -1.82
CA LEU A 81 2.54 -11.53 -1.09
C LEU A 81 2.41 -10.48 0.02
N ALA A 82 1.20 -10.02 0.33
CA ALA A 82 0.99 -9.13 1.46
C ALA A 82 1.46 -9.82 2.74
N ASP A 83 2.24 -9.11 3.55
CA ASP A 83 2.84 -9.57 4.81
C ASP A 83 1.79 -9.60 5.94
N VAL A 84 0.63 -10.19 5.65
CA VAL A 84 -0.50 -10.32 6.56
C VAL A 84 -0.09 -11.20 7.74
N GLY A 85 -0.35 -10.71 8.95
CA GLY A 85 0.01 -11.36 10.20
C GLY A 85 1.40 -11.00 10.72
N SER A 86 2.19 -10.20 9.99
CA SER A 86 3.49 -9.76 10.49
C SER A 86 3.34 -8.70 11.59
N VAL A 87 4.16 -8.83 12.63
CA VAL A 87 4.21 -7.89 13.76
C VAL A 87 5.56 -7.18 13.74
N LYS A 88 5.53 -5.86 13.58
CA LYS A 88 6.72 -5.00 13.59
C LYS A 88 6.72 -4.14 14.84
N THR A 89 7.88 -4.02 15.49
CA THR A 89 8.05 -3.09 16.62
C THR A 89 8.51 -1.73 16.07
N VAL A 90 7.71 -0.70 16.34
CA VAL A 90 7.98 0.69 15.96
C VAL A 90 8.26 1.50 17.22
N LYS A 91 9.36 2.27 17.22
CA LYS A 91 9.67 3.20 18.31
C LYS A 91 9.03 4.56 18.02
N GLY A 92 8.04 4.93 18.83
CA GLY A 92 7.45 6.27 18.85
C GLY A 92 8.03 7.12 19.99
N GLU A 93 7.73 8.41 20.00
CA GLU A 93 8.17 9.34 21.04
C GLU A 93 7.68 8.94 22.44
N SER A 94 6.49 8.34 22.50
CA SER A 94 5.79 7.92 23.72
C SER A 94 5.96 6.44 24.09
N GLY A 95 6.83 5.70 23.38
CA GLY A 95 7.15 4.30 23.70
C GLY A 95 7.30 3.38 22.47
N GLU A 96 7.39 2.08 22.74
CA GLU A 96 7.41 1.04 21.70
C GLU A 96 5.99 0.58 21.36
N TYR A 97 5.70 0.47 20.07
CA TYR A 97 4.42 0.04 19.52
C TYR A 97 4.61 -1.23 18.70
N LEU A 98 3.72 -2.20 18.89
CA LEU A 98 3.59 -3.37 18.05
C LEU A 98 2.55 -3.07 16.98
N VAL A 99 2.98 -3.05 15.72
CA VAL A 99 2.10 -2.87 14.56
C VAL A 99 1.97 -4.21 13.87
N GLN A 100 0.79 -4.80 13.96
CA GLN A 100 0.41 -5.99 13.22
C GLN A 100 -0.26 -5.60 11.91
N THR A 101 0.22 -6.15 10.80
CA THR A 101 -0.44 -6.03 9.49
C THR A 101 -1.58 -7.04 9.43
N ASN A 102 -2.79 -6.59 9.11
CA ASN A 102 -3.97 -7.44 8.92
C ASN A 102 -4.37 -7.46 7.44
N GLU A 103 -5.29 -8.34 7.06
CA GLU A 103 -5.83 -8.40 5.69
C GLU A 103 -6.46 -7.05 5.29
N ASP A 104 -7.20 -6.45 6.22
CA ASP A 104 -7.98 -5.23 5.98
C ASP A 104 -7.38 -4.00 6.68
N GLY A 105 -6.12 -4.02 7.11
CA GLY A 105 -5.52 -2.84 7.74
C GLY A 105 -4.43 -3.15 8.77
N TYR A 106 -4.49 -2.52 9.94
CA TYR A 106 -3.42 -2.59 10.94
C TYR A 106 -3.97 -2.66 12.36
N THR A 107 -3.32 -3.43 13.23
CA THR A 107 -3.54 -3.35 14.68
C THR A 107 -2.30 -2.79 15.36
N ILE A 108 -2.48 -1.68 16.07
CA ILE A 108 -1.42 -0.96 16.76
C ILE A 108 -1.64 -1.16 18.25
N THR A 109 -0.67 -1.79 18.92
CA THR A 109 -0.70 -2.05 20.35
C THR A 109 0.51 -1.42 21.00
N LYS A 110 0.31 -0.59 22.03
CA LYS A 110 1.43 -0.04 22.78
C LYS A 110 1.99 -1.10 23.72
N LYS A 111 3.31 -1.27 23.74
CA LYS A 111 3.99 -2.25 24.59
C LYS A 111 3.74 -1.91 26.06
N GLY A 112 3.12 -2.85 26.79
CA GLY A 112 2.68 -2.67 28.18
C GLY A 112 1.20 -2.28 28.35
N GLU A 113 0.48 -1.99 27.26
CA GLU A 113 -0.96 -1.68 27.25
C GLU A 113 -1.72 -2.58 26.27
N GLU A 114 -1.53 -3.91 26.40
CA GLU A 114 -2.09 -4.90 25.46
C GLU A 114 -3.62 -4.96 25.44
N ASN A 115 -4.26 -4.47 26.50
CA ASN A 115 -5.73 -4.48 26.63
C ASN A 115 -6.41 -3.35 25.85
N LYS A 116 -5.66 -2.46 25.19
CA LYS A 116 -6.20 -1.29 24.46
C LYS A 116 -5.59 -1.18 23.05
N PRO A 117 -5.79 -2.16 22.17
CA PRO A 117 -5.34 -2.06 20.80
C PRO A 117 -6.14 -0.98 20.04
N LEU A 118 -5.47 -0.26 19.17
CA LEU A 118 -6.07 0.58 18.15
C LEU A 118 -6.03 -0.18 16.82
N THR A 119 -7.19 -0.47 16.25
CA THR A 119 -7.29 -1.15 14.96
C THR A 119 -7.70 -0.17 13.88
N LEU A 120 -6.86 -0.01 12.85
CA LEU A 120 -7.20 0.69 11.62
C LEU A 120 -7.76 -0.34 10.62
N ILE A 121 -8.97 -0.08 10.13
CA ILE A 121 -9.74 -1.02 9.30
C ILE A 121 -10.14 -0.29 8.02
N TYR A 122 -9.75 -0.86 6.89
CA TYR A 122 -10.19 -0.45 5.57
C TYR A 122 -11.43 -1.24 5.16
N ASP A 123 -12.55 -0.56 5.02
CA ASP A 123 -13.81 -1.12 4.51
C ASP A 123 -13.81 -0.97 2.99
N LYS A 124 -13.59 -2.10 2.29
CA LYS A 124 -13.53 -2.16 0.83
C LYS A 124 -14.88 -1.88 0.16
N GLU A 125 -16.00 -2.18 0.83
CA GLU A 125 -17.33 -1.94 0.27
C GLU A 125 -17.69 -0.46 0.28
N LYS A 126 -17.33 0.23 1.37
CA LYS A 126 -17.60 1.67 1.53
C LYS A 126 -16.46 2.57 1.05
N ASN A 127 -15.32 1.98 0.70
CA ASN A 127 -14.09 2.69 0.38
C ASN A 127 -13.65 3.65 1.53
N THR A 128 -13.77 3.18 2.77
CA THR A 128 -13.48 4.00 3.98
C THR A 128 -12.35 3.43 4.82
N TRP A 129 -11.61 4.33 5.45
CA TRP A 129 -10.71 3.97 6.56
C TRP A 129 -11.39 4.31 7.87
N ASN A 130 -11.34 3.36 8.80
CA ASN A 130 -11.96 3.44 10.11
C ASN A 130 -10.92 3.18 11.19
N ALA A 131 -11.07 3.83 12.34
CA ALA A 131 -10.32 3.54 13.56
C ALA A 131 -11.26 2.90 14.57
N SER A 132 -10.91 1.73 15.08
CA SER A 132 -11.60 1.05 16.16
C SER A 132 -10.72 1.01 17.41
N ALA A 133 -11.24 1.52 18.52
CA ALA A 133 -10.59 1.49 19.82
C ALA A 133 -11.65 1.27 20.91
N GLU A 134 -11.34 0.42 21.88
CA GLU A 134 -12.22 0.17 23.04
C GLU A 134 -13.68 -0.22 22.64
N GLY A 135 -13.85 -0.90 21.50
CA GLY A 135 -15.15 -1.33 20.99
C GLY A 135 -15.96 -0.25 20.27
N GLN A 136 -15.41 0.97 20.11
CA GLN A 136 -16.00 2.04 19.32
C GLN A 136 -15.25 2.18 17.99
N THR A 137 -16.00 2.25 16.89
CA THR A 137 -15.45 2.43 15.54
C THR A 137 -15.83 3.80 15.00
N PHE A 138 -14.83 4.53 14.52
CA PHE A 138 -14.95 5.87 13.97
C PHE A 138 -14.45 5.87 12.53
N GLU A 139 -15.26 6.37 11.61
CA GLU A 139 -14.85 6.60 10.23
C GLU A 139 -13.88 7.79 10.18
N LEU A 140 -12.68 7.56 9.65
CA LEU A 140 -11.64 8.59 9.52
C LEU A 140 -11.77 9.33 8.19
N ILE A 141 -11.73 8.57 7.09
CA ILE A 141 -11.76 9.10 5.72
C ILE A 141 -12.56 8.19 4.79
N THR A 142 -13.16 8.78 3.77
CA THR A 142 -13.81 8.13 2.64
C THR A 142 -13.05 8.50 1.38
N MET A 143 -12.66 7.50 0.59
CA MET A 143 -12.09 7.70 -0.73
C MET A 143 -13.25 7.69 -1.75
N ASN A 144 -13.48 8.81 -2.42
CA ASN A 144 -14.57 8.96 -3.37
C ASN A 144 -14.17 8.39 -4.73
N GLU A 145 -15.16 7.97 -5.53
CA GLU A 145 -14.93 7.42 -6.87
C GLU A 145 -14.28 8.42 -7.84
N ASP A 146 -14.47 9.72 -7.60
CA ASP A 146 -13.85 10.81 -8.38
C ASP A 146 -12.39 11.09 -8.02
N GLY A 147 -11.82 10.30 -7.09
CA GLY A 147 -10.45 10.43 -6.61
C GLY A 147 -10.26 11.46 -5.49
N THR A 148 -11.32 12.11 -5.01
CA THR A 148 -11.26 13.01 -3.84
C THR A 148 -11.33 12.24 -2.52
N ILE A 149 -10.95 12.89 -1.42
CA ILE A 149 -10.97 12.32 -0.08
C ILE A 149 -11.90 13.16 0.80
N THR A 150 -12.87 12.52 1.44
CA THR A 150 -13.74 13.15 2.44
C THR A 150 -13.32 12.73 3.84
N PHE A 151 -13.22 13.66 4.78
CA PHE A 151 -12.95 13.39 6.19
C PHE A 151 -13.90 14.21 7.07
N LYS A 152 -14.14 13.76 8.30
CA LYS A 152 -14.98 14.49 9.27
C LYS A 152 -14.11 15.36 10.17
N GLN A 153 -14.49 16.63 10.32
CA GLN A 153 -13.92 17.54 11.31
C GLN A 153 -14.38 17.14 12.73
N GLN A 154 -13.80 17.76 13.78
CA GLN A 154 -14.14 17.45 15.17
C GLN A 154 -15.62 17.74 15.50
N ASP A 155 -16.24 18.67 14.78
CA ASP A 155 -17.66 19.02 14.88
C ASP A 155 -18.58 18.06 14.09
N GLY A 156 -18.01 17.08 13.39
CA GLY A 156 -18.72 16.13 12.54
C GLY A 156 -18.98 16.60 11.12
N THR A 157 -18.57 17.82 10.76
CA THR A 157 -18.77 18.37 9.40
C THR A 157 -17.88 17.63 8.39
N PRO A 158 -18.44 17.08 7.29
CA PRO A 158 -17.64 16.44 6.25
C PRO A 158 -16.94 17.49 5.38
N VAL A 159 -15.65 17.28 5.15
CA VAL A 159 -14.81 18.12 4.27
C VAL A 159 -14.20 17.26 3.19
N THR A 160 -14.43 17.63 1.93
CA THR A 160 -13.87 16.95 0.76
C THR A 160 -12.70 17.73 0.20
N VAL A 161 -11.58 17.04 -0.05
CA VAL A 161 -10.34 17.61 -0.58
C VAL A 161 -9.78 16.77 -1.72
N SER A 162 -9.06 17.40 -2.64
CA SER A 162 -8.26 16.70 -3.65
C SER A 162 -7.01 16.08 -3.01
N PRO A 163 -6.51 14.94 -3.51
CA PRO A 163 -5.28 14.30 -3.01
C PRO A 163 -4.02 14.99 -3.58
N ASP A 164 -3.99 16.33 -3.54
CA ASP A 164 -2.89 17.15 -4.02
C ASP A 164 -2.42 18.16 -2.94
N LEU A 165 -1.40 18.95 -3.26
CA LEU A 165 -0.86 19.96 -2.35
C LEU A 165 -1.93 20.99 -1.90
N GLN A 166 -2.84 21.36 -2.79
CA GLN A 166 -3.90 22.32 -2.50
C GLN A 166 -4.92 21.72 -1.53
N GLY A 167 -5.36 20.48 -1.77
CA GLY A 167 -6.25 19.77 -0.87
C GLY A 167 -5.63 19.51 0.50
N MET A 168 -4.33 19.24 0.58
CA MET A 168 -3.60 19.15 1.85
C MET A 168 -3.58 20.49 2.63
N ILE A 169 -3.42 21.62 1.93
CA ILE A 169 -3.51 22.95 2.55
C ILE A 169 -4.93 23.20 3.06
N SER A 170 -5.94 22.91 2.25
CA SER A 170 -7.36 23.04 2.63
C SER A 170 -7.71 22.18 3.82
N ALA A 171 -7.26 20.92 3.86
CA ALA A 171 -7.47 20.01 4.98
C ALA A 171 -6.82 20.55 6.28
N ARG A 172 -5.59 21.06 6.19
CA ARG A 172 -4.91 21.66 7.34
C ARG A 172 -5.62 22.92 7.85
N GLN A 173 -6.12 23.76 6.96
CA GLN A 173 -6.90 24.95 7.34
C GLN A 173 -8.23 24.58 7.98
N ALA A 174 -8.93 23.58 7.44
CA ALA A 174 -10.18 23.08 8.00
C ALA A 174 -9.96 22.53 9.43
N ASN A 175 -8.88 21.78 9.66
CA ASN A 175 -8.57 21.26 10.99
C ASN A 175 -8.07 22.34 11.96
N SER A 176 -7.33 23.35 11.48
CA SER A 176 -6.87 24.44 12.34
C SER A 176 -8.01 25.38 12.74
N GLN A 177 -8.94 25.70 11.85
CA GLN A 177 -10.12 26.52 12.19
C GLN A 177 -11.05 25.83 13.19
N SER A 178 -11.23 24.51 13.10
CA SER A 178 -11.97 23.73 14.09
C SER A 178 -11.36 23.84 15.49
N MET A 179 -10.02 23.79 15.61
CA MET A 179 -9.31 23.96 16.90
C MET A 179 -9.46 25.35 17.52
N PHE A 180 -9.75 26.39 16.73
CA PHE A 180 -10.03 27.74 17.22
C PHE A 180 -11.51 27.95 17.58
N ALA A 181 -12.43 27.22 16.94
CA ALA A 181 -13.87 27.30 17.23
C ALA A 181 -14.28 26.47 18.46
N SER A 182 -13.47 25.49 18.87
CA SER A 182 -13.71 24.65 20.06
C SER A 182 -13.05 25.18 21.35
N ARG A 183 -12.67 26.46 21.39
CA ARG A 183 -12.17 27.15 22.61
C ARG A 183 -13.18 28.15 23.16
#